data_AF-A0A8J6RMD5-F1
#
_entry.id   AF-A0A8J6RMD5-F1
#
_cell.length_a   1.000
_cell.length_b   1.000
_cell.length_c   1.000
_cell.angle_alpha   90.00
_cell.angle_beta   90.00
_cell.angle_gamma   90.00
#
_symmetry.space_group_name_H-M   'P 1'
#
loop_
_entity.id
_entity.type
_entity.pdbx_description
1 polymer ?
#
loop_
_entity_poly.entity_id
_entity_poly.type
_entity_poly.pdbx_seq_one_letter_code
_entity_poly.pdbx_strand_id
1 'polypeptide(L)'
;MTLGESVTSPRPVSPPRPPTPRRHRAKLLLAPLLGLSLVLHGLLLLAPAPSPQPDPEAEDAIAEDEFVDLLSIGTLSSPEPEVAVAPATSAPPPLAPASPSTQPITPSPAPTPTLADPVPANSPAPPEPAVAEPTPAATVVANEAVAEIFTRLSRGSEDSDFDSTETSFPAIAYLIPQGIATWSPQEQACFFTQINADTYSNQPSVVSLRYLTRNVQLIEEQDIPRTFPAPQYAVNSVADGYCNHPLFQVFQEGQPYLFISLVGIGVGAPGQQASGLVIIWADDPRSI
;
A
#
# COMPACT_ATOMS: atom_id res chain seq x y z
N MET A 1 25.14 63.14 20.31
CA MET A 1 24.48 62.38 21.38
C MET A 1 23.25 63.17 21.82
N THR A 2 22.06 62.75 21.39
CA THR A 2 20.83 62.54 22.18
C THR A 2 19.70 62.21 21.21
N LEU A 3 18.92 61.20 21.59
CA LEU A 3 17.95 60.48 20.79
C LEU A 3 16.66 61.29 20.61
N GLY A 4 16.10 61.27 19.40
CA GLY A 4 14.72 61.67 19.16
C GLY A 4 13.77 60.57 19.64
N GLU A 5 12.95 60.87 20.64
CA GLU A 5 11.88 60.00 21.11
C GLU A 5 10.72 59.99 20.10
N SER A 6 10.53 58.86 19.44
CA SER A 6 9.34 58.57 18.65
C SER A 6 8.20 58.17 19.59
N VAL A 7 7.24 59.07 19.82
CA VAL A 7 6.01 58.77 20.54
C VAL A 7 5.10 57.92 19.65
N THR A 8 5.00 56.63 19.95
CA THR A 8 4.06 55.69 19.32
C THR A 8 2.67 55.86 19.94
N SER A 9 1.70 56.36 19.18
CA SER A 9 0.27 56.38 19.57
C SER A 9 -0.25 54.95 19.80
N PRO A 10 -1.05 54.69 20.86
CA PRO A 10 -1.69 53.41 21.05
C PRO A 10 -2.83 53.20 20.04
N ARG A 11 -2.83 52.03 19.39
CA ARG A 11 -3.88 51.55 18.48
C ARG A 11 -5.18 51.33 19.28
N PRO A 12 -6.37 51.72 18.78
CA PRO A 12 -7.62 51.43 19.46
C PRO A 12 -7.92 49.92 19.42
N VAL A 13 -8.27 49.36 20.57
CA VAL A 13 -8.72 47.97 20.73
C VAL A 13 -10.15 47.86 20.22
N SER A 14 -10.36 47.12 19.13
CA SER A 14 -11.70 46.81 18.62
C SER A 14 -12.45 45.88 19.59
N PRO A 15 -13.75 46.09 19.83
CA PRO A 15 -14.55 45.19 20.67
C PRO A 15 -14.77 43.83 19.98
N PRO A 16 -15.02 42.75 20.77
CA PRO A 16 -15.23 41.42 20.22
C PRO A 16 -16.52 41.33 19.39
N ARG A 17 -16.41 40.72 18.21
CA ARG A 17 -17.53 40.46 17.29
C ARG A 17 -18.49 39.43 17.90
N PRO A 18 -19.81 39.66 17.91
CA PRO A 18 -20.77 38.69 18.43
C PRO A 18 -20.87 37.44 17.53
N PRO A 19 -21.15 36.25 18.09
CA PRO A 19 -21.28 35.02 17.33
C PRO A 19 -22.55 35.04 16.45
N THR A 20 -22.38 34.81 15.15
CA THR A 20 -23.48 34.66 14.19
C THR A 20 -24.23 33.32 14.39
N PRO A 21 -25.57 33.28 14.39
CA PRO A 21 -26.33 32.04 14.58
C PRO A 21 -26.49 31.31 13.23
N ARG A 22 -25.53 30.44 12.87
CA ARG A 22 -25.62 29.61 11.65
C ARG A 22 -26.02 28.15 11.89
N ARG A 23 -26.43 27.76 13.10
CA ARG A 23 -26.70 26.35 13.45
C ARG A 23 -28.17 25.87 13.36
N HIS A 24 -29.13 26.74 13.06
CA HIS A 24 -30.55 26.36 13.13
C HIS A 24 -31.18 25.83 11.82
N ARG A 25 -30.55 25.99 10.64
CA ARG A 25 -31.16 25.55 9.37
C ARG A 25 -30.90 24.08 9.01
N ALA A 26 -29.82 23.47 9.49
CA ALA A 26 -29.48 22.08 9.15
C ALA A 26 -30.42 21.03 9.78
N LYS A 27 -31.02 21.33 10.94
CA LYS A 27 -31.97 20.42 11.60
C LYS A 27 -33.37 20.42 10.97
N LEU A 28 -33.70 21.42 10.16
CA LEU A 28 -35.03 21.54 9.54
C LEU A 28 -35.21 20.68 8.28
N LEU A 29 -34.11 20.24 7.66
CA LEU A 29 -34.13 19.44 6.43
C LEU A 29 -33.95 17.93 6.67
N LEU A 30 -33.52 17.53 7.86
CA LEU A 30 -33.26 16.11 8.17
C LEU A 30 -34.56 15.30 8.29
N ALA A 31 -35.59 15.88 8.89
CA ALA A 31 -36.89 15.25 9.08
C ALA A 31 -37.63 14.91 7.77
N PRO A 32 -37.76 15.83 6.77
CA PRO A 32 -38.42 15.48 5.52
C PRO A 32 -37.64 14.44 4.70
N LEU A 33 -36.31 14.47 4.74
CA LEU A 33 -35.49 13.49 4.01
C LEU A 33 -35.61 12.07 4.58
N LEU A 34 -35.66 11.94 5.91
CA LEU A 34 -35.84 10.65 6.58
C LEU A 34 -37.24 10.07 6.33
N GLY A 35 -38.27 10.94 6.31
CA GLY A 35 -39.62 10.55 5.91
C GLY A 35 -39.69 10.04 4.47
N LEU A 36 -39.04 10.73 3.53
CA LEU A 36 -39.00 10.33 2.12
C LEU A 36 -38.27 9.00 1.93
N SER A 37 -37.17 8.78 2.66
CA SER A 37 -36.45 7.50 2.68
C SER A 37 -37.32 6.35 3.17
N LEU A 38 -38.07 6.54 4.27
CA LEU A 38 -38.96 5.50 4.81
C LEU A 38 -40.13 5.19 3.88
N VAL A 39 -40.70 6.19 3.22
CA VAL A 39 -41.78 5.98 2.25
C VAL A 39 -41.28 5.23 1.02
N LEU A 40 -40.09 5.57 0.52
CA LEU A 40 -39.50 4.88 -0.64
C LEU A 40 -39.16 3.42 -0.32
N HIS A 41 -38.56 3.16 0.84
CA HIS A 41 -38.28 1.79 1.29
C HIS A 41 -39.57 1.00 1.57
N GLY A 42 -40.60 1.65 2.13
CA GLY A 42 -41.92 1.05 2.31
C GLY A 42 -42.57 0.66 0.98
N LEU A 43 -42.46 1.51 -0.05
CA LEU A 43 -42.96 1.20 -1.40
C LEU A 43 -42.20 0.03 -2.05
N LEU A 44 -40.89 -0.07 -1.85
CA LEU A 44 -40.08 -1.21 -2.32
C LEU A 44 -40.51 -2.54 -1.69
N LEU A 45 -40.95 -2.53 -0.42
CA LEU A 45 -41.47 -3.72 0.25
C LEU A 45 -42.89 -4.10 -0.19
N LEU A 46 -43.66 -3.15 -0.75
CA LEU A 46 -44.97 -3.41 -1.34
C LEU A 46 -44.91 -3.78 -2.82
N ALA A 47 -43.74 -3.64 -3.47
CA ALA A 47 -43.55 -4.10 -4.82
C ALA A 47 -43.57 -5.64 -4.82
N PRO A 48 -44.44 -6.29 -5.62
CA PRO A 48 -44.40 -7.73 -5.80
C PRO A 48 -43.02 -8.12 -6.30
N ALA A 49 -42.39 -9.12 -5.68
CA ALA A 49 -41.15 -9.68 -6.18
C ALA A 49 -41.35 -10.08 -7.66
N PRO A 50 -40.40 -9.78 -8.56
CA PRO A 50 -40.50 -10.24 -9.94
C PRO A 50 -40.61 -11.75 -9.92
N SER A 51 -41.73 -12.26 -10.43
CA SER A 51 -41.96 -13.68 -10.63
C SER A 51 -40.79 -14.26 -11.45
N PRO A 52 -40.29 -15.45 -11.11
CA PRO A 52 -39.31 -16.13 -11.96
C PRO A 52 -39.91 -16.26 -13.36
N GLN A 53 -39.28 -15.63 -14.36
CA GLN A 53 -39.59 -15.94 -15.74
C GLN A 53 -39.15 -17.40 -15.99
N PRO A 54 -40.01 -18.25 -16.55
CA PRO A 54 -39.57 -19.55 -17.03
C PRO A 54 -38.67 -19.33 -18.25
N ASP A 55 -37.45 -19.87 -18.19
CA ASP A 55 -36.58 -20.02 -19.35
C ASP A 55 -37.29 -20.91 -20.39
N PRO A 56 -37.38 -20.49 -21.67
CA PRO A 56 -37.89 -21.36 -22.72
C PRO A 56 -36.79 -22.35 -23.14
N GLU A 57 -37.11 -23.63 -22.93
CA GLU A 57 -36.71 -24.77 -23.78
C GLU A 57 -35.22 -24.88 -24.14
N ALA A 58 -34.48 -25.62 -23.31
CA ALA A 58 -33.52 -26.60 -23.79
C ALA A 58 -33.94 -27.97 -23.24
N GLU A 59 -34.94 -28.56 -23.90
CA GLU A 59 -35.26 -29.97 -23.75
C GLU A 59 -34.10 -30.78 -24.35
N ASP A 60 -33.35 -31.50 -23.52
CA ASP A 60 -32.94 -32.86 -23.86
C ASP A 60 -32.51 -33.64 -22.60
N ALA A 61 -33.35 -34.64 -22.30
CA ALA A 61 -33.01 -35.96 -21.80
C ALA A 61 -32.44 -36.14 -20.36
N ILE A 62 -33.38 -36.39 -19.44
CA ILE A 62 -33.48 -37.61 -18.60
C ILE A 62 -32.28 -37.97 -17.70
N ALA A 63 -32.46 -37.80 -16.38
CA ALA A 63 -32.47 -38.92 -15.44
C ALA A 63 -32.96 -38.40 -14.07
N GLU A 64 -34.28 -38.45 -13.89
CA GLU A 64 -34.90 -38.46 -12.58
C GLU A 64 -34.65 -39.86 -12.00
N ASP A 65 -33.80 -39.96 -10.99
CA ASP A 65 -33.93 -40.91 -9.88
C ASP A 65 -32.74 -40.68 -8.94
N GLU A 66 -33.02 -40.05 -7.79
CA GLU A 66 -32.76 -40.64 -6.46
C GLU A 66 -32.64 -39.52 -5.43
N PHE A 67 -33.76 -39.32 -4.73
CA PHE A 67 -33.80 -38.67 -3.43
C PHE A 67 -32.83 -39.39 -2.49
N VAL A 68 -31.80 -38.70 -2.00
CA VAL A 68 -31.20 -39.02 -0.70
C VAL A 68 -31.17 -37.75 0.15
N ASP A 69 -32.26 -37.58 0.89
CA ASP A 69 -32.31 -36.76 2.08
C ASP A 69 -31.44 -37.44 3.17
N LEU A 70 -30.28 -36.86 3.50
CA LEU A 70 -29.57 -37.19 4.74
C LEU A 70 -28.90 -35.92 5.31
N LEU A 71 -29.73 -34.97 5.75
CA LEU A 71 -29.46 -34.29 7.00
C LEU A 71 -29.49 -35.33 8.13
N SER A 72 -28.32 -35.85 8.52
CA SER A 72 -28.16 -36.59 9.77
C SER A 72 -26.83 -36.23 10.43
N ILE A 73 -26.95 -35.31 11.37
CA ILE A 73 -26.00 -35.00 12.43
C ILE A 73 -25.92 -36.24 13.35
N GLY A 74 -24.73 -36.76 13.61
CA GLY A 74 -24.47 -37.73 14.68
C GLY A 74 -23.03 -37.57 15.19
N THR A 75 -22.78 -36.80 16.25
CA THR A 75 -22.68 -37.22 17.66
C THR A 75 -21.88 -38.50 17.90
N LEU A 76 -20.65 -38.29 18.42
CA LEU A 76 -19.96 -39.02 19.49
C LEU A 76 -20.04 -40.55 19.52
N SER A 77 -18.90 -41.21 19.30
CA SER A 77 -18.52 -42.41 20.07
C SER A 77 -17.00 -42.61 20.05
N SER A 78 -16.42 -42.41 21.24
CA SER A 78 -15.16 -43.01 21.70
C SER A 78 -15.52 -43.99 22.81
N PRO A 79 -14.97 -45.21 22.78
CA PRO A 79 -14.18 -45.71 23.92
C PRO A 79 -12.86 -46.35 23.40
N GLU A 80 -11.66 -45.92 23.79
CA GLU A 80 -10.91 -46.20 25.05
C GLU A 80 -10.61 -47.71 25.28
N PRO A 81 -9.47 -48.16 25.87
CA PRO A 81 -8.13 -47.58 26.06
C PRO A 81 -6.99 -48.50 25.51
N GLU A 82 -5.79 -47.97 25.28
CA GLU A 82 -4.57 -48.78 25.38
C GLU A 82 -3.50 -48.00 26.16
N VAL A 83 -3.31 -48.36 27.43
CA VAL A 83 -2.28 -47.81 28.32
C VAL A 83 -1.45 -48.95 28.90
N ALA A 84 -0.13 -48.87 28.63
CA ALA A 84 1.02 -49.36 29.40
C ALA A 84 1.12 -50.89 29.67
N VAL A 85 2.28 -51.56 29.71
CA VAL A 85 3.51 -51.30 30.48
C VAL A 85 4.68 -52.10 29.83
N ALA A 86 5.91 -51.58 29.90
CA ALA A 86 7.16 -52.25 29.55
C ALA A 86 7.43 -53.55 30.33
N PRO A 87 8.46 -54.33 29.95
CA PRO A 87 9.58 -54.40 30.90
C PRO A 87 10.94 -54.14 30.26
N ALA A 88 11.79 -53.54 31.09
CA ALA A 88 13.19 -53.24 30.86
C ALA A 88 14.02 -54.48 30.46
N THR A 89 15.16 -54.27 29.78
CA THR A 89 16.52 -54.66 30.26
C THR A 89 17.60 -54.21 29.25
N SER A 90 18.54 -53.39 29.75
CA SER A 90 19.96 -53.22 29.34
C SER A 90 20.34 -52.54 28.01
N ALA A 91 20.89 -51.31 28.09
CA ALA A 91 22.26 -50.92 27.64
C ALA A 91 22.43 -49.38 27.52
N PRO A 92 23.65 -48.82 27.74
CA PRO A 92 23.89 -47.42 28.13
C PRO A 92 23.89 -46.40 26.96
N PRO A 93 23.79 -45.08 27.23
CA PRO A 93 23.64 -44.05 26.19
C PRO A 93 24.95 -43.81 25.40
N PRO A 94 24.88 -43.49 24.09
CA PRO A 94 26.01 -42.94 23.37
C PRO A 94 26.26 -41.47 23.76
N LEU A 95 27.53 -41.15 23.92
CA LEU A 95 28.09 -39.87 24.30
C LEU A 95 27.57 -38.71 23.44
N ALA A 96 27.20 -37.62 24.12
CA ALA A 96 27.02 -36.31 23.51
C ALA A 96 28.32 -35.86 22.82
N PRO A 97 28.25 -35.27 21.61
CA PRO A 97 29.41 -34.60 21.03
C PRO A 97 29.75 -33.35 21.85
N ALA A 98 31.02 -33.27 22.20
CA ALA A 98 31.63 -32.25 23.04
C ALA A 98 31.46 -30.84 22.46
N SER A 99 31.08 -29.90 23.32
CA SER A 99 31.21 -28.46 23.12
C SER A 99 32.69 -28.08 22.90
N PRO A 100 33.04 -27.29 21.88
CA PRO A 100 34.31 -26.59 21.86
C PRO A 100 34.22 -25.26 22.63
N SER A 101 35.25 -25.05 23.43
CA SER A 101 35.46 -24.00 24.42
C SER A 101 35.24 -22.57 23.92
N THR A 102 34.62 -21.78 24.81
CA THR A 102 34.69 -20.32 24.84
C THR A 102 36.13 -19.90 25.12
N GLN A 103 36.77 -19.18 24.19
CA GLN A 103 37.96 -18.38 24.48
C GLN A 103 37.60 -16.89 24.39
N PRO A 104 38.00 -16.06 25.36
CA PRO A 104 37.80 -14.62 25.31
C PRO A 104 38.85 -13.98 24.40
N ILE A 105 38.40 -13.32 23.33
CA ILE A 105 39.27 -12.49 22.50
C ILE A 105 39.37 -11.11 23.17
N THR A 106 40.49 -10.86 23.84
CA THR A 106 40.93 -9.56 24.33
C THR A 106 41.15 -8.57 23.16
N PRO A 107 40.87 -7.26 23.36
CA PRO A 107 41.03 -6.24 22.33
C PRO A 107 42.52 -5.91 22.11
N SER A 108 42.95 -5.83 20.85
CA SER A 108 44.27 -5.32 20.49
C SER A 108 44.23 -3.79 20.34
N PRO A 109 45.22 -3.05 20.85
CA PRO A 109 45.20 -1.59 20.93
C PRO A 109 45.55 -0.91 19.59
N ALA A 110 45.00 0.30 19.43
CA ALA A 110 45.30 1.22 18.35
C ALA A 110 46.78 1.68 18.34
N PRO A 111 47.35 1.99 17.16
CA PRO A 111 48.38 2.99 17.05
C PRO A 111 47.81 4.35 16.59
N THR A 112 48.02 5.34 17.45
CA THR A 112 47.92 6.80 17.28
C THR A 112 48.85 7.30 16.14
N PRO A 113 48.60 8.48 15.53
CA PRO A 113 49.10 8.85 14.21
C PRO A 113 50.50 9.48 14.25
N THR A 114 51.24 9.33 13.15
CA THR A 114 52.47 10.10 12.89
C THR A 114 52.17 11.26 11.95
N LEU A 115 52.49 12.46 12.42
CA LEU A 115 52.50 13.73 11.68
C LEU A 115 53.92 14.02 11.17
N ALA A 116 53.99 14.79 10.07
CA ALA A 116 55.12 15.60 9.56
C ALA A 116 56.04 14.86 8.55
N ASP A 117 56.47 15.40 7.39
CA ASP A 117 56.36 16.73 6.77
C ASP A 117 56.88 16.64 5.28
N PRO A 118 57.30 17.69 4.52
CA PRO A 118 56.69 18.14 3.26
C PRO A 118 57.47 17.86 1.94
N VAL A 119 56.74 17.97 0.82
CA VAL A 119 57.06 18.46 -0.56
C VAL A 119 58.53 18.42 -1.07
N PRO A 120 58.80 17.95 -2.32
CA PRO A 120 59.00 18.92 -3.40
C PRO A 120 58.18 18.65 -4.66
N ALA A 121 57.76 19.76 -5.27
CA ALA A 121 57.05 19.85 -6.53
C ALA A 121 57.81 19.22 -7.70
N ASN A 122 57.08 18.48 -8.54
CA ASN A 122 57.35 18.39 -9.97
C ASN A 122 56.03 18.13 -10.70
N SER A 123 55.43 19.21 -11.20
CA SER A 123 54.48 19.12 -12.32
C SER A 123 55.28 18.97 -13.61
N PRO A 124 54.85 18.06 -14.50
CA PRO A 124 54.54 18.53 -15.85
C PRO A 124 53.23 17.93 -16.41
N ALA A 125 52.37 18.86 -16.87
CA ALA A 125 51.33 18.78 -17.91
C ALA A 125 50.13 17.81 -17.74
N PRO A 126 48.91 18.26 -18.12
CA PRO A 126 47.66 17.53 -17.88
C PRO A 126 47.43 16.43 -18.96
N PRO A 127 46.95 15.23 -18.59
CA PRO A 127 46.36 14.34 -19.57
C PRO A 127 44.97 14.86 -19.98
N GLU A 128 44.67 14.73 -21.28
CA GLU A 128 43.39 14.98 -21.93
C GLU A 128 42.19 14.46 -21.11
N PRO A 129 41.03 15.15 -21.15
CA PRO A 129 39.81 14.60 -20.59
C PRO A 129 39.45 13.33 -21.37
N ALA A 130 39.60 12.19 -20.71
CA ALA A 130 39.00 10.94 -21.14
C ALA A 130 37.53 11.20 -21.44
N VAL A 131 37.12 10.84 -22.65
CA VAL A 131 35.74 10.79 -23.12
C VAL A 131 34.89 10.17 -22.01
N ALA A 132 34.05 10.98 -21.40
CA ALA A 132 33.05 10.50 -20.47
C ALA A 132 32.17 9.51 -21.22
N GLU A 133 32.12 8.26 -20.76
CA GLU A 133 31.04 7.35 -21.08
C GLU A 133 29.71 8.09 -20.87
N PRO A 134 28.75 7.99 -21.80
CA PRO A 134 27.45 8.58 -21.57
C PRO A 134 26.83 7.84 -20.39
N THR A 135 26.77 8.51 -19.24
CA THR A 135 25.85 8.20 -18.17
C THR A 135 24.49 7.97 -18.83
N PRO A 136 23.83 6.80 -18.67
CA PRO A 136 22.49 6.63 -19.21
C PRO A 136 21.64 7.73 -18.59
N ALA A 137 21.11 8.60 -19.43
CA ALA A 137 20.21 9.64 -19.03
C ALA A 137 19.05 8.96 -18.31
N ALA A 138 18.96 9.15 -16.99
CA ALA A 138 17.71 8.99 -16.26
C ALA A 138 16.71 9.84 -17.01
N THR A 139 15.90 9.19 -17.84
CA THR A 139 14.86 9.84 -18.61
C THR A 139 13.82 10.17 -17.57
N VAL A 140 13.96 11.36 -16.99
CA VAL A 140 13.01 11.96 -16.06
C VAL A 140 11.65 11.81 -16.72
N VAL A 141 10.83 10.90 -16.19
CA VAL A 141 9.48 10.66 -16.70
C VAL A 141 8.79 12.01 -16.67
N ALA A 142 8.52 12.57 -17.85
CA ALA A 142 7.92 13.89 -17.95
C ALA A 142 6.56 13.84 -17.23
N ASN A 143 6.29 14.79 -16.33
CA ASN A 143 5.09 14.83 -15.50
C ASN A 143 3.77 14.62 -16.29
N GLU A 144 3.75 15.00 -17.57
CA GLU A 144 2.63 14.81 -18.48
C GLU A 144 2.38 13.33 -18.86
N ALA A 145 3.45 12.54 -19.06
CA ALA A 145 3.34 11.11 -19.30
C ALA A 145 2.81 10.36 -18.07
N VAL A 146 3.18 10.82 -16.87
CA VAL A 146 2.64 10.28 -15.62
C VAL A 146 1.14 10.56 -15.50
N ALA A 147 0.68 11.76 -15.90
CA ALA A 147 -0.74 12.12 -15.91
C ALA A 147 -1.60 11.23 -16.85
N GLU A 148 -1.06 10.87 -18.01
CA GLU A 148 -1.73 9.96 -18.95
C GLU A 148 -1.83 8.53 -18.40
N ILE A 149 -0.75 8.04 -17.77
CA ILE A 149 -0.73 6.75 -17.07
C ILE A 149 -1.85 6.69 -16.03
N PHE A 150 -2.07 7.76 -15.25
CA PHE A 150 -3.15 7.77 -14.25
C PHE A 150 -4.54 7.68 -14.85
N THR A 151 -4.78 8.40 -15.95
CA THR A 151 -6.10 8.39 -16.59
C THR A 151 -6.50 6.97 -17.04
N ARG A 152 -5.52 6.13 -17.36
CA ARG A 152 -5.72 4.72 -17.76
C ARG A 152 -5.87 3.78 -16.55
N LEU A 153 -5.16 4.06 -15.47
CA LEU A 153 -5.20 3.26 -14.25
C LEU A 153 -6.55 3.39 -13.51
N SER A 154 -7.12 4.59 -13.45
CA SER A 154 -8.36 4.87 -12.68
C SER A 154 -9.66 4.49 -13.40
N ARG A 155 -9.66 4.42 -14.73
CA ARG A 155 -10.86 4.06 -15.52
C ARG A 155 -11.00 2.54 -15.62
N GLY A 156 -11.82 1.95 -14.76
CA GLY A 156 -12.19 0.53 -14.85
C GLY A 156 -12.76 0.15 -16.23
N SER A 157 -12.89 -1.16 -16.48
CA SER A 157 -13.75 -1.64 -17.56
C SER A 157 -15.19 -1.20 -17.26
N GLU A 158 -15.74 -0.29 -18.08
CA GLU A 158 -17.13 0.18 -18.05
C GLU A 158 -17.53 1.18 -16.93
N ASP A 159 -17.03 2.42 -17.01
CA ASP A 159 -17.55 3.62 -16.29
C ASP A 159 -17.39 3.71 -14.76
N SER A 160 -16.81 2.71 -14.10
CA SER A 160 -16.52 2.80 -12.65
C SER A 160 -15.13 3.41 -12.39
N ASP A 161 -15.11 4.62 -11.80
CA ASP A 161 -13.89 5.25 -11.27
C ASP A 161 -13.63 4.72 -9.86
N PHE A 162 -12.52 4.00 -9.68
CA PHE A 162 -12.12 3.48 -8.37
C PHE A 162 -11.11 4.39 -7.67
N ASP A 163 -10.67 5.47 -8.31
CA ASP A 163 -9.66 6.37 -7.77
C ASP A 163 -10.29 7.33 -6.76
N SER A 164 -9.95 7.12 -5.48
CA SER A 164 -10.40 7.93 -4.36
C SER A 164 -9.28 8.78 -3.78
N THR A 165 -8.19 8.99 -4.52
CA THR A 165 -7.02 9.76 -4.05
C THR A 165 -7.43 11.17 -3.61
N GLU A 166 -8.09 11.92 -4.48
CA GLU A 166 -8.43 13.33 -4.24
C GLU A 166 -9.54 13.52 -3.18
N THR A 167 -10.38 12.50 -2.98
CA THR A 167 -11.59 12.62 -2.13
C THR A 167 -11.39 12.04 -0.74
N SER A 168 -10.52 11.04 -0.60
CA SER A 168 -10.49 10.16 0.56
C SER A 168 -9.09 9.89 1.11
N PHE A 169 -8.03 10.11 0.33
CA PHE A 169 -6.66 9.95 0.80
C PHE A 169 -6.15 11.24 1.47
N PRO A 170 -5.40 11.17 2.58
CA PRO A 170 -4.98 9.97 3.29
C PRO A 170 -6.00 9.44 4.31
N ALA A 171 -7.02 10.23 4.67
CA ALA A 171 -7.90 9.97 5.81
C ALA A 171 -8.48 8.55 5.86
N ILE A 172 -9.11 8.10 4.79
CA ILE A 172 -9.74 6.77 4.74
C ILE A 172 -8.67 5.69 4.70
N ALA A 173 -7.70 5.77 3.78
CA ALA A 173 -6.61 4.79 3.68
C ALA A 173 -5.83 4.60 4.99
N TYR A 174 -5.71 5.67 5.78
CA TYR A 174 -5.07 5.64 7.09
C TYR A 174 -5.93 4.97 8.16
N LEU A 175 -7.21 5.33 8.24
CA LEU A 175 -8.09 4.95 9.35
C LEU A 175 -8.88 3.64 9.15
N ILE A 176 -8.97 3.11 7.93
CA ILE A 176 -9.69 1.86 7.68
C ILE A 176 -9.10 0.70 8.50
N PRO A 177 -9.90 -0.31 8.85
CA PRO A 177 -9.38 -1.55 9.44
C PRO A 177 -8.30 -2.15 8.54
N GLN A 178 -7.14 -2.51 9.09
CA GLN A 178 -5.95 -2.91 8.30
C GLN A 178 -5.50 -1.84 7.28
N GLY A 179 -5.70 -0.57 7.61
CA GLY A 179 -5.17 0.59 6.88
C GLY A 179 -3.79 1.00 7.38
N ILE A 180 -3.29 2.12 6.84
CA ILE A 180 -1.91 2.58 7.06
C ILE A 180 -1.60 2.81 8.56
N ALA A 181 -2.58 3.20 9.37
CA ALA A 181 -2.39 3.38 10.81
C ALA A 181 -1.97 2.10 11.54
N THR A 182 -2.23 0.93 10.96
CA THR A 182 -1.86 -0.37 11.53
C THR A 182 -0.46 -0.82 11.15
N TRP A 183 0.16 -0.19 10.16
CA TRP A 183 1.51 -0.50 9.71
C TRP A 183 2.54 -0.13 10.76
N SER A 184 3.68 -0.82 10.74
CA SER A 184 4.82 -0.43 11.56
C SER A 184 5.37 0.94 11.12
N PRO A 185 5.99 1.73 12.01
CA PRO A 185 6.64 2.98 11.61
C PRO A 185 7.70 2.79 10.51
N GLN A 186 8.38 1.64 10.51
CA GLN A 186 9.37 1.30 9.49
C GLN A 186 8.73 1.08 8.11
N GLU A 187 7.58 0.40 8.06
CA GLU A 187 6.82 0.20 6.83
C GLU A 187 6.22 1.51 6.29
N GLN A 188 5.69 2.36 7.17
CA GLN A 188 5.24 3.69 6.77
C GLN A 188 6.38 4.52 6.17
N ALA A 189 7.56 4.45 6.79
CA ALA A 189 8.75 5.16 6.33
C ALA A 189 9.26 4.67 4.97
N CYS A 190 8.88 3.47 4.50
CA CYS A 190 9.22 3.04 3.14
C CYS A 190 8.52 3.89 2.07
N PHE A 191 7.28 4.29 2.32
CA PHE A 191 6.44 4.93 1.29
C PHE A 191 6.27 6.43 1.52
N PHE A 192 6.38 6.87 2.77
CA PHE A 192 6.09 8.22 3.19
C PHE A 192 7.21 8.78 4.06
N THR A 193 7.55 10.05 3.84
CA THR A 193 8.34 10.81 4.81
C THR A 193 7.50 11.22 6.01
N GLN A 194 6.20 11.40 5.81
CA GLN A 194 5.20 11.62 6.85
C GLN A 194 3.84 11.12 6.36
N ILE A 195 3.07 10.46 7.24
CA ILE A 195 1.69 10.05 6.96
C ILE A 195 0.87 10.07 8.24
N ASN A 196 -0.33 10.65 8.18
CA ASN A 196 -1.37 10.53 9.19
C ASN A 196 -2.75 10.66 8.52
N ALA A 197 -3.82 10.72 9.33
CA ALA A 197 -5.18 10.81 8.81
C ALA A 197 -5.47 12.13 8.06
N ASP A 198 -4.75 13.21 8.35
CA ASP A 198 -5.05 14.55 7.81
C ASP A 198 -4.11 14.94 6.67
N THR A 199 -2.89 14.43 6.67
CA THR A 199 -1.84 14.85 5.72
C THR A 199 -0.81 13.76 5.48
N TYR A 200 -0.10 13.91 4.36
CA TYR A 200 0.99 13.03 3.99
C TYR A 200 2.03 13.77 3.14
N SER A 201 3.23 13.22 3.12
CA SER A 201 4.28 13.58 2.18
C SER A 201 4.96 12.30 1.68
N ASN A 202 5.09 12.20 0.36
CA ASN A 202 5.70 11.05 -0.28
C ASN A 202 7.23 11.03 -0.07
N GLN A 203 7.85 9.90 -0.38
CA GLN A 203 9.29 9.85 -0.58
C GLN A 203 9.72 10.67 -1.82
N PRO A 204 10.95 11.23 -1.86
CA PRO A 204 11.39 12.16 -2.90
C PRO A 204 11.30 11.64 -4.35
N SER A 205 11.50 10.34 -4.56
CA SER A 205 11.46 9.71 -5.90
C SER A 205 10.08 9.23 -6.31
N VAL A 206 9.07 9.36 -5.44
CA VAL A 206 7.67 9.08 -5.78
C VAL A 206 7.17 10.20 -6.69
N VAL A 207 6.89 9.85 -7.94
CA VAL A 207 6.30 10.78 -8.90
C VAL A 207 4.80 10.85 -8.75
N SER A 208 4.17 9.83 -8.16
CA SER A 208 2.74 9.84 -7.86
C SER A 208 2.29 8.70 -6.95
N LEU A 209 1.10 8.89 -6.37
CA LEU A 209 0.42 7.91 -5.55
C LEU A 209 -1.07 7.92 -5.89
N ARG A 210 -1.67 6.74 -6.03
CA ARG A 210 -3.11 6.55 -6.19
C ARG A 210 -3.68 5.64 -5.13
N TYR A 211 -4.78 6.06 -4.51
CA TYR A 211 -5.60 5.26 -3.63
C TYR A 211 -6.81 4.75 -4.39
N LEU A 212 -6.79 3.46 -4.72
CA LEU A 212 -7.84 2.78 -5.46
C LEU A 212 -8.72 1.98 -4.49
N THR A 213 -10.02 2.26 -4.44
CA THR A 213 -11.01 1.51 -3.67
C THR A 213 -11.42 0.23 -4.41
N ARG A 214 -10.42 -0.53 -4.84
CA ARG A 214 -10.55 -1.76 -5.61
C ARG A 214 -9.61 -2.81 -5.04
N ASN A 215 -10.03 -4.07 -5.11
CA ASN A 215 -9.25 -5.19 -4.64
C ASN A 215 -7.84 -5.21 -5.27
N VAL A 216 -6.82 -5.44 -4.44
CA VAL A 216 -5.42 -5.33 -4.85
C VAL A 216 -5.03 -6.34 -5.93
N GLN A 217 -5.57 -7.57 -5.89
CA GLN A 217 -5.32 -8.57 -6.92
C GLN A 217 -5.88 -8.14 -8.28
N LEU A 218 -7.07 -7.53 -8.30
CA LEU A 218 -7.64 -6.98 -9.55
C LEU A 218 -6.80 -5.82 -10.10
N ILE A 219 -6.21 -5.00 -9.23
CA ILE A 219 -5.31 -3.92 -9.65
C ILE A 219 -4.06 -4.51 -10.32
N GLU A 220 -3.48 -5.54 -9.72
CA GLU A 220 -2.30 -6.24 -10.24
C GLU A 220 -2.58 -6.93 -11.57
N GLU A 221 -3.66 -7.71 -11.64
CA GLU A 221 -3.95 -8.61 -12.76
C GLU A 221 -4.64 -7.90 -13.94
N GLN A 222 -5.32 -6.78 -13.70
CA GLN A 222 -6.14 -6.10 -14.72
C GLN A 222 -5.73 -4.65 -14.95
N ASP A 223 -5.65 -3.85 -13.89
CA ASP A 223 -5.48 -2.40 -14.06
C ASP A 223 -4.05 -2.03 -14.45
N ILE A 224 -3.02 -2.65 -13.87
CA ILE A 224 -1.63 -2.45 -14.27
C ILE A 224 -1.40 -2.89 -15.74
N PRO A 225 -1.77 -4.12 -16.17
CA PRO A 225 -1.63 -4.54 -17.57
C PRO A 225 -2.42 -3.67 -18.56
N ARG A 226 -3.63 -3.21 -18.19
CA ARG A 226 -4.41 -2.29 -19.03
C ARG A 226 -3.71 -0.94 -19.18
N THR A 227 -3.10 -0.44 -18.12
CA THR A 227 -2.39 0.85 -18.11
C THR A 227 -1.15 0.81 -18.98
N PHE A 228 -0.45 -0.33 -18.97
CA PHE A 228 0.80 -0.57 -19.69
C PHE A 228 0.65 -1.72 -20.71
N PRO A 229 -0.09 -1.51 -21.81
CA PRO A 229 -0.40 -2.56 -22.76
C PRO A 229 0.83 -2.98 -23.58
N ALA A 230 0.98 -4.29 -23.76
CA ALA A 230 1.94 -4.86 -24.70
C ALA A 230 1.57 -4.54 -26.17
N PRO A 231 2.54 -4.42 -27.09
CA PRO A 231 3.98 -4.62 -26.91
C PRO A 231 4.75 -3.34 -26.54
N GLN A 232 4.07 -2.21 -26.42
CA GLN A 232 4.69 -0.90 -26.18
C GLN A 232 5.42 -0.86 -24.83
N TYR A 233 4.82 -1.52 -23.84
CA TYR A 233 5.37 -1.68 -22.51
C TYR A 233 5.60 -3.15 -22.18
N ALA A 234 6.61 -3.40 -21.35
CA ALA A 234 6.77 -4.66 -20.64
C ALA A 234 6.76 -4.38 -19.14
N VAL A 235 5.94 -5.10 -18.39
CA VAL A 235 5.85 -4.98 -16.93
C VAL A 235 6.37 -6.26 -16.31
N ASN A 236 7.48 -6.14 -15.57
CA ASN A 236 8.13 -7.28 -14.94
C ASN A 236 8.03 -7.14 -13.42
N SER A 237 7.63 -8.22 -12.74
CA SER A 237 7.72 -8.27 -11.29
C SER A 237 9.18 -8.32 -10.86
N VAL A 238 9.52 -7.52 -9.85
CA VAL A 238 10.86 -7.46 -9.27
C VAL A 238 10.91 -8.43 -8.09
N ALA A 239 11.90 -9.33 -8.12
CA ALA A 239 12.12 -10.29 -7.03
C ALA A 239 12.26 -9.56 -5.67
N ASP A 240 11.67 -10.17 -4.64
CA ASP A 240 11.60 -9.67 -3.25
C ASP A 240 10.79 -8.38 -3.03
N GLY A 241 10.32 -7.73 -4.10
CA GLY A 241 9.46 -6.55 -4.00
C GLY A 241 10.15 -5.34 -3.36
N TYR A 242 9.34 -4.48 -2.72
CA TYR A 242 9.81 -3.36 -1.90
C TYR A 242 9.02 -3.29 -0.59
N CYS A 243 9.73 -3.34 0.53
CA CYS A 243 9.14 -3.37 1.88
C CYS A 243 8.05 -4.44 2.07
N ASN A 244 8.31 -5.64 1.55
CA ASN A 244 7.41 -6.80 1.57
C ASN A 244 6.13 -6.64 0.72
N HIS A 245 6.08 -5.63 -0.16
CA HIS A 245 4.99 -5.43 -1.10
C HIS A 245 5.47 -5.66 -2.54
N PRO A 246 4.59 -6.11 -3.45
CA PRO A 246 4.92 -6.23 -4.86
C PRO A 246 5.53 -4.96 -5.44
N LEU A 247 6.62 -5.12 -6.19
CA LEU A 247 7.27 -4.07 -6.97
C LEU A 247 7.35 -4.53 -8.41
N PHE A 248 6.97 -3.65 -9.33
CA PHE A 248 7.05 -3.89 -10.77
C PHE A 248 8.00 -2.90 -11.40
N GLN A 249 8.79 -3.36 -12.35
CA GLN A 249 9.59 -2.53 -13.23
C GLN A 249 8.92 -2.47 -14.59
N VAL A 250 8.60 -1.26 -15.04
CA VAL A 250 8.03 -1.01 -16.36
C VAL A 250 9.15 -0.62 -17.31
N PHE A 251 9.14 -1.26 -18.48
CA PHE A 251 10.02 -0.95 -19.59
C PHE A 251 9.20 -0.38 -20.73
N GLN A 252 9.75 0.64 -21.40
CA GLN A 252 9.21 1.18 -22.64
C GLN A 252 10.29 1.02 -23.71
N GLU A 253 9.96 0.36 -24.81
CA GLU A 253 10.91 0.09 -25.91
C GLU A 253 12.23 -0.58 -25.45
N GLY A 254 12.15 -1.41 -24.40
CA GLY A 254 13.29 -2.13 -23.83
C GLY A 254 14.15 -1.33 -22.85
N GLN A 255 13.84 -0.06 -22.59
CA GLN A 255 14.53 0.76 -21.59
C GLN A 255 13.72 0.85 -20.29
N PRO A 256 14.37 0.87 -19.11
CA PRO A 256 13.68 1.13 -17.85
C PRO A 256 12.94 2.46 -17.91
N TYR A 257 11.65 2.44 -17.57
CA TYR A 257 10.78 3.60 -17.64
C TYR A 257 10.40 4.12 -16.26
N LEU A 258 9.86 3.24 -15.40
CA LEU A 258 9.47 3.58 -14.03
C LEU A 258 9.31 2.32 -13.17
N PHE A 259 9.09 2.50 -11.88
CA PHE A 259 8.72 1.42 -10.97
C PHE A 259 7.35 1.65 -10.34
N ILE A 260 6.66 0.57 -9.99
CA ILE A 260 5.33 0.60 -9.36
C ILE A 260 5.36 -0.28 -8.12
N SER A 261 5.13 0.31 -6.94
CA SER A 261 4.78 -0.47 -5.75
C SER A 261 3.27 -0.58 -5.65
N LEU A 262 2.79 -1.79 -5.37
CA LEU A 262 1.38 -2.07 -5.14
C LEU A 262 1.19 -2.54 -3.69
N VAL A 263 0.51 -1.75 -2.89
CA VAL A 263 0.32 -2.01 -1.46
C VAL A 263 -1.16 -2.22 -1.16
N GLY A 264 -1.50 -3.42 -0.66
CA GLY A 264 -2.87 -3.73 -0.26
C GLY A 264 -3.22 -3.11 1.10
N ILE A 265 -4.38 -2.47 1.21
CA ILE A 265 -4.93 -1.95 2.47
C ILE A 265 -6.41 -2.28 2.60
N GLY A 266 -6.89 -2.34 3.84
CA GLY A 266 -8.28 -2.64 4.12
C GLY A 266 -8.59 -4.14 4.14
N VAL A 267 -9.70 -4.50 4.77
CA VAL A 267 -10.18 -5.89 4.85
C VAL A 267 -11.07 -6.20 3.65
N GLY A 268 -10.64 -7.12 2.78
CA GLY A 268 -11.43 -7.64 1.67
C GLY A 268 -12.06 -9.00 1.97
N ALA A 269 -12.28 -9.80 0.92
CA ALA A 269 -12.61 -11.21 1.07
C ALA A 269 -11.51 -11.95 1.88
N PRO A 270 -11.76 -13.14 2.46
CA PRO A 270 -10.78 -13.84 3.27
C PRO A 270 -9.41 -13.97 2.57
N GLY A 271 -8.36 -13.41 3.20
CA GLY A 271 -7.00 -13.38 2.65
C GLY A 271 -6.71 -12.29 1.61
N GLN A 272 -7.64 -11.39 1.35
CA GLN A 272 -7.51 -10.32 0.35
C GLN A 272 -7.66 -8.93 0.97
N GLN A 273 -7.06 -7.94 0.31
CA GLN A 273 -7.20 -6.52 0.66
C GLN A 273 -8.25 -5.85 -0.24
N ALA A 274 -9.11 -5.03 0.36
CA ALA A 274 -10.23 -4.39 -0.35
C ALA A 274 -9.82 -3.20 -1.20
N SER A 275 -8.66 -2.61 -0.93
CA SER A 275 -8.17 -1.41 -1.60
C SER A 275 -6.67 -1.53 -1.85
N GLY A 276 -6.18 -0.78 -2.83
CA GLY A 276 -4.77 -0.75 -3.19
C GLY A 276 -4.22 0.68 -3.22
N LEU A 277 -3.01 0.85 -2.74
CA LEU A 277 -2.18 2.01 -3.03
C LEU A 277 -1.24 1.65 -4.17
N VAL A 278 -1.34 2.40 -5.27
CA VAL A 278 -0.42 2.30 -6.41
C VAL A 278 0.54 3.47 -6.33
N ILE A 279 1.80 3.18 -6.07
CA ILE A 279 2.85 4.20 -5.89
C ILE A 279 3.81 4.09 -7.05
N ILE A 280 3.95 5.17 -7.80
CA ILE A 280 4.82 5.24 -8.98
C ILE A 280 6.10 5.98 -8.61
N TRP A 281 7.23 5.36 -8.93
CA TRP A 281 8.56 5.85 -8.65
C TRP A 281 9.30 6.18 -9.94
N ALA A 282 10.07 7.27 -9.94
CA ALA A 282 10.98 7.60 -11.03
C ALA A 282 12.16 6.61 -11.12
N ASP A 283 12.64 6.16 -9.96
CA ASP A 283 13.82 5.31 -9.81
C ASP A 283 13.51 4.10 -8.93
N ASP A 284 14.42 3.12 -8.85
CA ASP A 284 14.24 1.94 -8.01
C ASP A 284 14.19 2.35 -6.52
N PRO A 285 13.06 2.15 -5.81
CA PRO A 285 12.90 2.60 -4.44
C PRO A 285 13.81 1.88 -3.43
N ARG A 286 14.44 0.77 -3.82
CA ARG A 286 15.40 0.03 -2.99
C ARG A 286 16.77 0.67 -2.91
N SER A 287 17.02 1.70 -3.72
CA SER A 287 18.30 2.41 -3.79
C SER A 287 18.36 3.68 -2.93
N ILE A 288 17.27 3.97 -2.20
CA ILE A 288 17.07 5.19 -1.39
C ILE A 288 17.54 4.99 0.06
#